data_AF-A0A968NUZ0-F1
#
_entry.id   AF-A0A968NUZ0-F1
#
_cell.length_a   1.000
_cell.length_b   1.000
_cell.length_c   1.000
_cell.angle_alpha   90.00
_cell.angle_beta   90.00
_cell.angle_gamma   90.00
#
_symmetry.space_group_name_H-M   'P 1'
#
loop_
_entity.id
_entity.type
_entity.pdbx_description
1 polymer ?
#
loop_
_entity_poly.entity_id
_entity_poly.type
_entity_poly.pdbx_seq_one_letter_code
_entity_poly.pdbx_strand_id
1 'polypeptide(L)'
;MAFVALYPLLDASIDLEEGQPHRLNELLEAYIKWYQEDGAAKWYAKHLQSNLDEDEEDESIELPELDDYRFIRAGLWWEVLASNHWKCCSCGRTVKEHGITLHVDHILPRSKGGTDSRENLQSLCMKCNIGKSNRDCTDLRR
;
A
#
# COMPACT_ATOMS: atom_id res chain seq x y z
N MET A 1 -14.67 1.69 -1.73
CA MET A 1 -15.07 1.79 -3.15
C MET A 1 -15.10 0.43 -3.86
N ALA A 2 -14.06 -0.40 -3.78
CA ALA A 2 -14.04 -1.72 -4.47
C ALA A 2 -15.18 -2.67 -4.06
N PHE A 3 -15.57 -2.69 -2.78
CA PHE A 3 -16.64 -3.55 -2.27
C PHE A 3 -18.01 -3.25 -2.89
N VAL A 4 -18.32 -1.96 -3.15
CA VAL A 4 -19.60 -1.54 -3.74
C VAL A 4 -19.69 -1.95 -5.22
N ALA A 5 -18.58 -1.89 -5.94
CA ALA A 5 -18.52 -2.25 -7.36
C ALA A 5 -18.65 -3.77 -7.59
N LEU A 6 -18.18 -4.59 -6.64
CA LEU A 6 -18.19 -6.05 -6.75
C LEU A 6 -19.41 -6.71 -6.08
N TYR A 7 -20.17 -5.95 -5.29
CA TYR A 7 -21.35 -6.45 -4.59
C TYR A 7 -22.37 -7.16 -5.49
N PRO A 8 -22.76 -6.62 -6.67
CA PRO A 8 -23.73 -7.30 -7.55
C PRO A 8 -23.30 -8.71 -7.99
N LEU A 9 -21.99 -8.91 -8.20
CA LEU A 9 -21.45 -10.20 -8.60
C LEU A 9 -21.42 -11.20 -7.44
N LEU A 10 -21.08 -10.72 -6.24
CA LEU A 10 -21.07 -11.54 -5.03
C LEU A 10 -22.49 -12.02 -4.67
N ASP A 11 -23.45 -11.09 -4.68
CA ASP A 11 -24.86 -11.37 -4.38
C ASP A 11 -25.44 -12.42 -5.35
N ALA A 12 -25.20 -12.23 -6.65
CA ALA A 12 -25.62 -13.20 -7.67
C ALA A 12 -24.95 -14.58 -7.51
N SER A 13 -23.71 -14.63 -7.01
CA SER A 13 -23.01 -15.90 -6.77
C SER A 13 -23.64 -16.66 -5.61
N ILE A 14 -24.06 -15.96 -4.55
CA ILE A 14 -24.76 -16.54 -3.40
C ILE A 14 -26.14 -17.06 -3.80
N ASP A 15 -26.92 -16.28 -4.57
CA ASP A 15 -28.24 -16.70 -5.05
C ASP A 15 -28.16 -18.00 -5.87
N LEU A 16 -27.14 -18.13 -6.74
CA LEU A 16 -26.91 -19.33 -7.54
C LEU A 16 -26.57 -20.56 -6.68
N GLU A 17 -25.77 -20.38 -5.62
CA GLU A 17 -25.46 -21.45 -4.67
C GLU A 17 -26.69 -21.93 -3.90
N GLU A 18 -27.61 -21.01 -3.57
CA GLU A 18 -28.85 -21.30 -2.86
C GLU A 18 -30.01 -21.74 -3.79
N GLY A 19 -29.74 -21.85 -5.10
CA GLY A 19 -30.73 -22.23 -6.12
C GLY A 19 -31.85 -21.21 -6.31
N GLN A 20 -31.61 -19.96 -5.92
CA GLN A 20 -32.53 -18.85 -6.06
C GLN A 20 -32.32 -18.10 -7.38
N PRO A 21 -33.36 -17.44 -7.92
CA PRO A 21 -33.21 -16.58 -9.08
C PRO A 21 -32.38 -15.33 -8.72
N HIS A 22 -31.27 -15.12 -9.42
CA HIS A 22 -30.38 -14.00 -9.15
C HIS A 22 -30.93 -12.65 -9.64
N ARG A 23 -30.55 -11.56 -8.95
CA ARG A 23 -30.97 -10.19 -9.30
C ARG A 23 -29.87 -9.31 -9.89
N LEU A 24 -28.82 -9.92 -10.45
CA LEU A 24 -27.63 -9.25 -10.99
C LEU A 24 -27.94 -8.01 -11.85
N ASN A 25 -28.84 -8.13 -12.83
CA ASN A 25 -29.15 -7.02 -13.75
C ASN A 25 -29.76 -5.82 -13.02
N GLU A 26 -30.69 -6.07 -12.09
CA GLU A 26 -31.31 -5.01 -11.28
C GLU A 26 -30.27 -4.31 -10.39
N LEU A 27 -29.35 -5.08 -9.80
CA LEU A 27 -28.29 -4.55 -8.95
C LEU A 27 -27.24 -3.76 -9.74
N LEU A 28 -26.92 -4.19 -10.97
CA LEU A 28 -26.05 -3.44 -11.87
C LEU A 28 -26.68 -2.11 -12.31
N GLU A 29 -27.96 -2.11 -12.64
CA GLU A 29 -28.70 -0.89 -12.97
C GLU A 29 -28.73 0.09 -11.79
N ALA A 30 -29.01 -0.42 -10.58
CA ALA A 30 -28.99 0.38 -9.36
C ALA A 30 -27.58 0.93 -9.06
N TYR A 31 -26.53 0.13 -9.29
CA TYR A 31 -25.13 0.56 -9.13
C TYR A 31 -24.75 1.65 -10.13
N ILE A 32 -25.10 1.50 -11.42
CA ILE A 32 -24.83 2.50 -12.45
C ILE A 32 -25.53 3.81 -12.11
N LYS A 33 -26.80 3.73 -11.70
CA LYS A 33 -27.57 4.89 -11.26
C LYS A 33 -26.91 5.57 -10.06
N TRP A 34 -26.55 4.81 -9.03
CA TRP A 34 -25.84 5.32 -7.87
C TRP A 34 -24.49 5.95 -8.25
N TYR A 35 -23.73 5.36 -9.15
CA TYR A 35 -22.45 5.89 -9.60
C TYR A 35 -22.61 7.25 -10.31
N GLN A 36 -23.66 7.38 -11.12
CA GLN A 36 -23.95 8.60 -11.88
C GLN A 36 -24.58 9.71 -11.02
N GLU A 37 -25.44 9.35 -10.08
CA GLU A 37 -26.22 10.30 -9.26
C GLU A 37 -25.52 10.66 -7.95
N ASP A 38 -24.89 9.68 -7.29
CA ASP A 38 -24.23 9.82 -6.00
C ASP A 38 -22.74 10.16 -6.16
N GLY A 39 -22.19 10.84 -5.16
CA GLY A 39 -20.97 11.64 -5.26
C GLY A 39 -19.67 10.95 -5.69
N ALA A 40 -19.65 9.66 -6.04
CA ALA A 40 -18.47 8.97 -6.57
C ALA A 40 -18.05 9.54 -7.94
N ALA A 41 -18.98 9.75 -8.88
CA ALA A 41 -18.67 10.38 -10.17
C ALA A 41 -18.34 11.87 -10.02
N LYS A 42 -18.99 12.59 -9.09
CA LYS A 42 -18.66 14.00 -8.79
C LYS A 42 -17.29 14.14 -8.15
N TRP A 43 -16.93 13.24 -7.23
CA TRP A 43 -15.60 13.19 -6.63
C TRP A 43 -14.55 12.90 -7.71
N TYR A 44 -14.79 11.94 -8.60
CA TYR A 44 -13.87 11.61 -9.68
C TYR A 44 -13.74 12.75 -10.72
N ALA A 45 -14.85 13.36 -11.15
CA ALA A 45 -14.85 14.49 -12.07
C ALA A 45 -14.18 15.76 -11.48
N LYS A 46 -14.39 16.04 -10.19
CA LYS A 46 -13.76 17.16 -9.48
C LYS A 46 -12.24 17.05 -9.43
N HIS A 47 -11.69 15.83 -9.37
CA HIS A 47 -10.25 15.59 -9.37
C HIS A 47 -9.65 15.38 -10.77
N LEU A 48 -10.50 15.35 -11.82
CA LEU A 48 -10.06 15.30 -13.21
C LEU A 48 -9.92 16.72 -13.80
N GLN A 49 -10.76 17.66 -13.38
CA GLN A 49 -10.75 19.06 -13.86
C GLN A 49 -9.59 19.90 -13.30
N SER A 50 -8.96 19.49 -12.20
CA SER A 50 -7.81 20.20 -11.61
C SER A 50 -6.51 20.03 -12.41
N ASN A 51 -6.53 19.30 -13.53
CA ASN A 51 -5.35 19.00 -14.33
C ASN A 51 -5.38 19.62 -15.75
N LEU A 52 -6.30 20.54 -16.05
CA LEU A 52 -6.46 21.02 -17.44
C LEU A 52 -6.39 22.53 -17.67
N ASP A 53 -6.17 23.37 -16.66
CA ASP A 53 -5.97 24.81 -16.90
C ASP A 53 -4.97 25.39 -15.90
N GLU A 54 -3.69 25.44 -16.27
CA GLU A 54 -2.80 26.63 -16.18
C GLU A 54 -1.36 26.23 -16.60
N ASP A 55 -0.82 27.02 -17.52
CA ASP A 55 0.46 26.84 -18.21
C ASP A 55 1.67 26.88 -17.23
N GLU A 56 2.31 25.74 -16.99
CA GLU A 56 3.71 25.69 -16.55
C GLU A 56 4.51 24.89 -17.58
N GLU A 57 5.66 25.45 -17.97
CA GLU A 57 6.56 24.94 -19.01
C GLU A 57 6.78 23.42 -18.86
N ASP A 58 6.78 22.73 -20.01
CA ASP A 58 7.05 21.29 -20.18
C ASP A 58 8.46 20.93 -19.67
N GLU A 59 8.67 20.93 -18.36
CA GLU A 59 9.61 20.02 -17.74
C GLU A 59 8.96 18.65 -17.84
N SER A 60 9.46 17.84 -18.77
CA SER A 60 9.10 16.44 -18.90
C SER A 60 9.22 15.77 -17.53
N ILE A 61 8.10 15.60 -16.84
CA ILE A 61 8.05 14.82 -15.61
C ILE A 61 8.27 13.39 -16.08
N GLU A 62 9.50 12.89 -15.91
CA GLU A 62 9.78 11.46 -16.02
C GLU A 62 8.90 10.75 -14.99
N LEU A 63 7.76 10.22 -15.46
CA LEU A 63 6.95 9.32 -14.68
C LEU A 63 7.86 8.13 -14.32
N PRO A 64 8.20 7.92 -13.03
CA PRO A 64 9.03 6.79 -12.64
C PRO A 64 8.34 5.51 -13.11
N GLU A 65 9.12 4.61 -13.70
CA GLU A 65 8.63 3.31 -14.14
C GLU A 65 7.83 2.65 -12.99
N LEU A 66 6.74 1.97 -13.34
CA LEU A 66 5.73 1.35 -12.45
C LEU A 66 6.27 0.31 -11.42
N ASP A 67 7.57 0.25 -11.20
CA ASP A 67 8.27 -0.59 -10.23
C ASP A 67 8.14 -0.08 -8.78
N ASP A 68 7.71 1.17 -8.57
CA ASP A 68 7.79 1.85 -7.26
C ASP A 68 6.85 1.31 -6.16
N TYR A 69 5.93 0.40 -6.45
CA TYR A 69 5.01 -0.09 -5.41
C TYR A 69 5.08 -1.59 -5.06
N ARG A 70 5.81 -2.43 -5.80
CA ARG A 70 5.78 -3.88 -5.51
C ARG A 70 7.07 -4.66 -5.73
N PHE A 71 8.14 -4.08 -6.25
CA PHE A 71 9.37 -4.84 -6.36
C PHE A 71 10.18 -4.74 -5.06
N ILE A 72 9.90 -5.67 -4.15
CA ILE A 72 10.83 -5.98 -3.06
C ILE A 72 12.15 -6.41 -3.72
N ARG A 73 13.15 -5.52 -3.73
CA ARG A 73 14.50 -5.86 -4.18
C ARG A 73 15.09 -6.84 -3.17
N ALA A 74 14.87 -8.14 -3.41
CA ALA A 74 15.28 -9.21 -2.51
C ALA A 74 16.77 -9.12 -2.14
N GLY A 75 17.62 -8.69 -3.07
CA GLY A 75 19.04 -8.41 -2.83
C GLY A 75 19.28 -7.29 -1.81
N LEU A 76 18.60 -6.14 -1.95
CA LEU A 76 18.71 -5.02 -1.01
C LEU A 76 18.22 -5.43 0.39
N TRP A 77 17.12 -6.19 0.47
CA TRP A 77 16.60 -6.69 1.74
C TRP A 77 17.59 -7.64 2.42
N TRP A 78 18.16 -8.57 1.65
CA TRP A 78 19.21 -9.46 2.12
C TRP A 78 20.40 -8.66 2.68
N GLU A 79 20.86 -7.66 1.93
CA GLU A 79 21.95 -6.78 2.32
C GLU A 79 21.68 -6.02 3.63
N VAL A 80 20.48 -5.46 3.80
CA VAL A 80 20.09 -4.77 5.03
C VAL A 80 20.09 -5.74 6.21
N LEU A 81 19.41 -6.89 6.08
CA LEU A 81 19.34 -7.91 7.13
C LEU A 81 20.72 -8.45 7.51
N ALA A 82 21.57 -8.71 6.51
CA ALA A 82 22.95 -9.16 6.72
C ALA A 82 23.80 -8.10 7.43
N SER A 83 23.70 -6.83 7.02
CA SER A 83 24.46 -5.73 7.65
C SER A 83 24.01 -5.44 9.08
N ASN A 84 22.73 -5.70 9.40
CA ASN A 84 22.24 -5.68 10.77
C ASN A 84 22.42 -7.03 11.48
N HIS A 85 23.31 -7.91 11.02
CA HIS A 85 23.65 -9.20 11.61
C HIS A 85 22.46 -10.10 11.97
N TRP A 86 21.39 -10.08 11.18
CA TRP A 86 20.18 -10.88 11.42
C TRP A 86 19.57 -10.67 12.82
N LYS A 87 19.67 -9.43 13.32
CA LYS A 87 19.11 -8.98 14.61
C LYS A 87 18.24 -7.74 14.41
N CYS A 88 17.29 -7.55 15.32
CA CYS A 88 16.49 -6.34 15.40
C CYS A 88 17.36 -5.18 15.93
N CYS A 89 17.45 -4.09 15.18
CA CYS A 89 18.20 -2.88 15.55
C CYS A 89 17.70 -2.25 16.87
N SER A 90 16.39 -2.34 17.14
CA SER A 90 15.79 -1.79 18.36
C SER A 90 16.06 -2.63 19.61
N CYS A 91 15.72 -3.93 19.58
CA CYS A 91 15.70 -4.77 20.79
C CYS A 91 16.79 -5.84 20.83
N GLY A 92 17.63 -5.96 19.79
CA GLY A 92 18.74 -6.90 19.72
C GLY A 92 18.38 -8.37 19.51
N ARG A 93 17.08 -8.73 19.51
CA ARG A 93 16.65 -10.13 19.31
C ARG A 93 17.00 -10.65 17.92
N THR A 94 17.28 -11.95 17.84
CA THR A 94 17.64 -12.68 16.62
C THR A 94 16.57 -13.71 16.24
N VAL A 95 16.50 -14.07 14.95
CA VAL A 95 15.59 -15.12 14.45
C VAL A 95 15.89 -16.46 15.12
N LYS A 96 17.18 -16.82 15.22
CA LYS A 96 17.65 -18.12 15.71
C LYS A 96 17.34 -18.35 17.20
N GLU A 97 17.58 -17.36 18.04
CA GLU A 97 17.45 -17.53 19.50
C GLU A 97 16.03 -17.25 20.00
N HIS A 98 15.30 -16.36 19.32
CA HIS A 98 14.01 -15.86 19.82
C HIS A 98 12.81 -16.24 18.95
N GLY A 99 13.02 -16.89 17.80
CA GLY A 99 11.95 -17.28 16.87
C GLY A 99 11.16 -16.09 16.33
N ILE A 100 11.78 -14.92 16.20
CA ILE A 100 11.14 -13.70 15.69
C ILE A 100 11.24 -13.59 14.17
N THR A 101 10.28 -12.91 13.55
CA THR A 101 10.37 -12.46 12.16
C THR A 101 11.00 -11.07 12.10
N LEU A 102 12.01 -10.91 11.24
CA LEU A 102 12.61 -9.61 10.92
C LEU A 102 11.98 -9.05 9.65
N HIS A 103 11.82 -7.73 9.65
CA HIS A 103 11.33 -6.92 8.54
C HIS A 103 12.35 -5.81 8.25
N VAL A 104 12.39 -5.39 7.00
CA VAL A 104 13.08 -4.17 6.60
C VAL A 104 12.13 -3.00 6.81
N ASP A 105 12.56 -2.04 7.62
CA ASP A 105 11.80 -0.83 7.97
C ASP A 105 12.59 0.42 7.57
N HIS A 106 11.86 1.47 7.22
CA HIS A 106 12.45 2.76 6.88
C HIS A 106 12.78 3.56 8.13
N ILE A 107 13.99 4.09 8.26
CA ILE A 107 14.39 5.01 9.32
C ILE A 107 13.46 6.22 9.28
N LEU A 108 13.53 7.07 8.24
CA LEU A 108 12.48 8.04 7.92
C LEU A 108 11.30 7.29 7.28
N PRO A 109 10.09 7.28 7.87
CA PRO A 109 8.96 6.56 7.31
C PRO A 109 8.62 7.03 5.89
N ARG A 110 8.21 6.11 5.00
CA ARG A 110 7.80 6.47 3.61
C ARG A 110 6.72 7.54 3.56
N SER A 111 5.75 7.49 4.49
CA SER A 111 4.69 8.51 4.59
C SER A 111 5.19 9.93 4.90
N LYS A 112 6.48 10.07 5.25
CA LYS A 112 7.16 11.33 5.55
C LYS A 112 8.29 11.63 4.54
N GLY A 113 8.30 10.97 3.38
CA GLY A 113 9.30 11.18 2.33
C GLY A 113 10.55 10.31 2.47
N GLY A 114 10.50 9.22 3.23
CA GLY A 114 11.60 8.25 3.30
C GLY A 114 11.86 7.53 1.99
N THR A 115 13.12 7.47 1.57
CA THR A 115 13.58 6.76 0.37
C THR A 115 13.70 5.25 0.60
N ASP A 116 13.64 4.46 -0.46
CA ASP A 116 13.97 3.02 -0.46
C ASP A 116 15.49 2.76 -0.58
N SER A 117 16.33 3.76 -0.34
CA SER A 117 17.79 3.63 -0.38
C SER A 117 18.31 2.92 0.86
N ARG A 118 19.42 2.19 0.73
CA ARG A 118 20.01 1.38 1.81
C ARG A 118 20.26 2.20 3.09
N GLU A 119 20.61 3.46 2.92
CA GLU A 119 20.93 4.41 4.00
C GLU A 119 19.72 4.71 4.87
N ASN A 120 18.51 4.61 4.32
CA ASN A 120 17.25 4.82 5.04
C ASN A 120 16.60 3.51 5.52
N LEU A 121 17.25 2.35 5.37
CA LEU A 121 16.68 1.06 5.76
C LEU A 121 17.38 0.47 6.99
N GLN A 122 16.59 -0.22 7.81
CA GLN A 122 17.04 -0.93 9.02
C GLN A 122 16.24 -2.21 9.27
N SER A 123 16.83 -3.16 9.98
CA SER A 123 16.17 -4.41 10.40
C SER A 123 15.40 -4.24 11.71
N LEU A 124 14.09 -4.49 11.72
CA LEU A 124 13.26 -4.51 12.93
C LEU A 124 12.44 -5.80 13.02
N CYS A 125 12.24 -6.30 14.24
CA CYS A 125 11.27 -7.36 14.45
C CYS A 125 9.84 -6.82 14.34
N MET A 126 8.86 -7.69 14.06
CA MET A 126 7.46 -7.29 13.88
C MET A 126 6.93 -6.39 15.02
N LYS A 127 7.23 -6.71 16.28
CA LYS A 127 6.79 -5.92 17.44
C LYS A 127 7.41 -4.51 17.47
N CYS A 128 8.71 -4.40 17.21
CA CYS A 128 9.41 -3.12 17.18
C CYS A 128 8.96 -2.27 15.98
N ASN A 129 8.76 -2.89 14.81
CA ASN A 129 8.27 -2.22 13.61
C ASN A 129 6.89 -1.59 13.85
N ILE A 130 5.93 -2.38 14.35
CA ILE A 130 4.59 -1.88 14.71
C ILE A 130 4.67 -0.77 15.78
N GLY A 131 5.55 -0.94 16.77
CA GLY A 131 5.74 0.06 17.82
C GLY A 131 6.26 1.40 17.29
N LYS A 132 7.25 1.36 16.38
CA LYS A 132 7.82 2.52 15.71
C LYS A 132 6.77 3.23 14.85
N SER A 133 6.10 2.47 13.97
CA SER A 133 5.13 3.01 13.02
C SER A 133 5.70 4.22 12.25
N ASN A 134 4.86 5.16 11.83
CA ASN A 134 5.28 6.41 11.22
C ASN A 134 5.67 7.51 12.25
N ARG A 135 5.85 7.16 13.53
CA ARG A 135 5.98 8.14 14.62
C ARG A 135 7.42 8.55 14.91
N ASP A 136 8.38 7.68 14.61
CA ASP A 136 9.79 7.88 14.94
C ASP A 136 10.67 7.70 13.69
N CYS A 137 11.75 8.47 13.61
CA CYS A 137 12.74 8.44 12.53
C CYS A 137 14.18 8.17 13.02
N THR A 138 14.34 7.62 14.22
CA THR A 138 15.63 7.28 14.80
C THR A 138 16.32 6.18 14.00
N ASP A 139 17.61 6.40 13.68
CA ASP A 139 18.49 5.36 13.18
C ASP A 139 18.89 4.44 14.34
N LEU A 140 18.40 3.21 14.32
CA LEU A 140 18.64 2.23 15.38
C LEU A 140 19.79 1.27 15.04
N ARG A 141 20.42 1.43 13.87
CA ARG A 141 21.55 0.61 13.45
C ARG A 141 22.72 0.91 14.39
N ARG A 142 23.37 -0.14 14.90
CA ARG A 142 24.53 -0.09 15.80
C ARG A 142 25.70 -0.85 15.19
#